data_AF-A0A3N5KCU2-F1
#
_entry.id   AF-A0A3N5KCU2-F1
#
_cell.length_a   1.000
_cell.length_b   1.000
_cell.length_c   1.000
_cell.angle_alpha   90.00
_cell.angle_beta   90.00
_cell.angle_gamma   90.00
#
_symmetry.space_group_name_H-M   'P 1'
#
loop_
_entity.id
_entity.type
_entity.pdbx_description
1 polymer ?
#
loop_
_entity_poly.entity_id
_entity_poly.type
_entity_poly.pdbx_seq_one_letter_code
_entity_poly.pdbx_strand_id
1 'polypeptide(L)'
;MIAEQTEATFDQPLVLIAAFVVGCIAVARIVRLIVDDDFPPVLWVRRQIVKVLPPSWIDGLDCPWCVAPYVAIIDIVWAWSSGLHWSWWLGNVWAAVAWIAAYLCMRDVPED
;
A
#
# COMPACT_ATOMS: atom_id res chain seq x y z
N MET A 1 20.49 -29.55 -1.23
CA MET A 1 19.31 -29.33 -2.07
C MET A 1 19.12 -27.83 -2.16
N ILE A 2 19.60 -27.23 -3.25
CA ILE A 2 19.39 -25.80 -3.51
C ILE A 2 17.94 -25.74 -3.99
N ALA A 3 17.05 -25.16 -3.19
CA ALA A 3 15.69 -24.92 -3.61
C ALA A 3 15.75 -24.05 -4.87
N GLU A 4 15.26 -24.58 -5.98
CA GLU A 4 15.08 -23.85 -7.22
C GLU A 4 14.16 -22.66 -6.89
N GLN A 5 14.73 -21.46 -6.81
CA GLN A 5 13.98 -20.25 -6.50
C GLN A 5 13.04 -20.01 -7.67
N THR A 6 11.78 -20.41 -7.53
CA THR A 6 10.73 -20.09 -8.48
C THR A 6 10.42 -18.61 -8.32
N GLU A 7 11.17 -17.76 -9.00
CA GLU A 7 10.89 -16.33 -9.04
C GLU A 7 9.54 -16.13 -9.72
N ALA A 8 8.67 -15.33 -9.11
CA ALA A 8 7.37 -14.99 -9.67
C ALA A 8 7.61 -14.09 -10.88
N THR A 9 7.50 -14.63 -12.10
CA THR A 9 7.74 -13.86 -13.33
C THR A 9 6.44 -13.31 -13.91
N PHE A 10 6.56 -12.24 -14.70
CA PHE A 10 5.43 -11.63 -15.41
C PHE A 10 4.78 -12.53 -16.47
N ASP A 11 5.38 -13.68 -16.80
CA ASP A 11 4.88 -14.60 -17.82
C ASP A 11 3.70 -15.47 -17.33
N GLN A 12 3.44 -15.46 -16.02
CA GLN A 12 2.41 -16.29 -15.40
C GLN A 12 1.13 -15.46 -15.18
N PRO A 13 0.03 -15.71 -15.91
CA PRO A 13 -1.16 -14.86 -15.82
C PRO A 13 -1.80 -14.88 -14.43
N LEU A 14 -1.74 -16.02 -13.73
CA LEU A 14 -2.24 -16.12 -12.35
C LEU A 14 -1.44 -15.25 -11.37
N VAL A 15 -0.11 -15.17 -11.55
CA VAL A 15 0.76 -14.32 -10.73
C VAL A 15 0.43 -12.86 -10.96
N LEU A 16 0.18 -12.44 -12.21
CA LEU A 16 -0.22 -11.08 -12.53
C LEU A 16 -1.56 -10.70 -11.88
N ILE A 17 -2.55 -11.59 -11.94
CA ILE A 17 -3.86 -11.35 -11.32
C ILE A 17 -3.71 -11.23 -9.80
N ALA A 18 -2.95 -12.14 -9.18
CA ALA A 18 -2.68 -12.09 -7.75
C ALA A 18 -1.93 -10.80 -7.36
N ALA A 19 -0.91 -10.42 -8.13
CA ALA A 19 -0.15 -9.20 -7.90
C ALA A 19 -1.03 -7.95 -8.05
N PHE A 20 -1.90 -7.90 -9.07
CA PHE A 20 -2.84 -6.81 -9.25
C PHE A 20 -3.80 -6.67 -8.05
N VAL A 21 -4.42 -7.77 -7.61
CA VAL A 21 -5.35 -7.75 -6.47
C VAL A 21 -4.63 -7.34 -5.19
N VAL A 22 -3.50 -7.96 -4.89
CA VAL A 22 -2.71 -7.65 -3.68
C VAL A 22 -2.22 -6.21 -3.71
N GLY A 23 -1.73 -5.73 -4.85
CA GLY A 23 -1.30 -4.34 -5.05
C GLY A 23 -2.45 -3.35 -4.82
N CYS A 24 -3.65 -3.60 -5.38
CA CYS A 24 -4.81 -2.74 -5.14
C CYS A 24 -5.16 -2.61 -3.64
N ILE A 25 -5.15 -3.72 -2.90
CA ILE A 25 -5.48 -3.72 -1.47
C ILE A 25 -4.36 -3.05 -0.66
N ALA A 26 -3.10 -3.31 -1.01
CA ALA A 26 -1.96 -2.68 -0.36
C ALA A 26 -1.93 -1.15 -0.60
N VAL A 27 -2.21 -0.70 -1.83
CA VAL A 27 -2.39 0.73 -2.13
C VAL A 27 -3.51 1.32 -1.30
N ALA A 28 -4.67 0.65 -1.20
CA ALA A 28 -5.77 1.11 -0.34
C ALA A 28 -5.35 1.23 1.14
N ARG A 29 -4.58 0.27 1.67
CA ARG A 29 -4.02 0.34 3.02
C ARG A 29 -3.12 1.55 3.21
N ILE A 30 -2.20 1.78 2.28
CA ILE A 30 -1.20 2.85 2.36
C ILE A 30 -1.87 4.22 2.20
N VAL A 31 -2.83 4.36 1.29
CA VAL A 31 -3.62 5.58 1.13
C VAL A 31 -4.36 5.90 2.43
N ARG A 32 -5.08 4.93 3.01
CA ARG A 32 -5.74 5.12 4.30
C ARG A 32 -4.75 5.49 5.39
N LEU A 33 -3.59 4.83 5.42
CA LEU A 33 -2.53 5.11 6.38
C LEU A 33 -2.03 6.56 6.25
N ILE A 34 -1.90 7.06 5.03
CA ILE A 34 -1.43 8.42 4.73
C ILE A 34 -2.49 9.47 5.04
N VAL A 35 -3.78 9.18 4.81
CA VAL A 35 -4.87 10.18 4.86
C VAL A 35 -5.64 10.15 6.17
N ASP A 36 -6.07 8.97 6.62
CA ASP A 36 -7.07 8.83 7.69
C ASP A 36 -6.50 8.30 9.01
N ASP A 37 -5.46 7.46 8.99
CA ASP A 37 -5.01 6.77 10.20
C ASP A 37 -4.09 7.63 11.09
N ASP A 38 -4.32 7.56 12.40
CA ASP A 38 -3.48 8.17 13.43
C ASP A 38 -2.27 7.31 13.83
N PHE A 39 -1.58 6.72 12.85
CA PHE A 39 -0.39 5.91 13.13
C PHE A 39 0.82 6.82 13.47
N PRO A 40 1.43 6.74 14.67
CA PRO A 40 2.38 7.76 15.15
C PRO A 40 3.57 8.04 14.21
N PRO A 41 4.21 7.05 13.57
CA PRO A 41 5.27 7.31 12.59
C PRO A 41 4.79 8.13 11.40
N VAL A 42 3.59 7.84 10.89
CA VAL A 42 3.04 8.53 9.71
C VAL A 42 2.55 9.92 10.08
N LEU A 43 1.96 10.09 11.26
CA LEU A 43 1.64 11.41 11.82
C LEU A 43 2.89 12.28 11.98
N TRP A 44 4.00 11.70 12.45
CA TRP A 44 5.27 12.44 12.54
C TRP A 44 5.73 12.91 11.16
N VAL A 45 5.68 12.05 10.14
CA VAL A 45 6.02 12.40 8.75
C VAL A 45 5.10 13.50 8.22
N ARG A 46 3.77 13.35 8.38
CA ARG A 46 2.78 14.35 7.93
C ARG A 46 3.07 15.72 8.55
N ARG A 47 3.40 15.77 9.85
CA ARG A 47 3.78 17.02 10.54
C ARG A 47 5.06 17.64 10.01
N GLN A 48 6.04 16.87 9.52
CA GLN A 48 7.22 17.46 8.89
C GLN A 48 6.90 17.97 7.49
N ILE A 49 6.09 17.24 6.72
CA ILE A 49 5.70 17.61 5.35
C ILE A 49 4.93 18.93 5.34
N VAL A 50 3.98 19.11 6.26
CA VAL A 50 3.19 20.35 6.42
C VAL A 50 4.04 21.59 6.66
N LYS A 51 5.24 21.45 7.25
CA LYS A 51 6.15 22.58 7.48
C LYS A 51 6.88 23.04 6.22
N VAL A 52 6.99 22.17 5.21
CA VAL A 52 7.84 22.40 4.03
C VAL A 52 7.01 22.63 2.77
N LEU A 53 5.83 22.02 2.68
CA LEU A 53 4.97 22.11 1.50
C LEU A 53 3.99 23.29 1.57
N PRO A 54 3.65 23.88 0.41
CA PRO A 54 2.61 24.90 0.35
C PRO A 54 1.21 24.29 0.57
N PRO A 55 0.20 25.10 0.97
CA PRO A 55 -1.15 24.62 1.29
C PRO A 55 -1.81 23.76 0.21
N SER A 56 -1.64 24.10 -1.07
CA SER A 56 -2.25 23.35 -2.18
C SER A 56 -1.78 21.90 -2.28
N TRP A 57 -0.57 21.59 -1.82
CA TRP A 57 -0.07 20.21 -1.77
C TRP A 57 -0.56 19.48 -0.53
N ILE A 58 -0.80 20.19 0.56
CA ILE A 58 -1.34 19.63 1.81
C ILE A 58 -2.78 19.20 1.59
N ASP A 59 -3.59 20.04 0.92
CA ASP A 59 -4.98 19.69 0.58
C ASP A 59 -5.04 18.40 -0.27
N GLY A 60 -4.02 18.17 -1.11
CA GLY A 60 -3.88 16.95 -1.88
C GLY A 60 -3.59 15.70 -1.03
N LEU A 61 -2.95 15.86 0.13
CA LEU A 61 -2.65 14.76 1.07
C LEU A 61 -3.85 14.35 1.94
N ASP A 62 -4.86 15.21 2.07
CA ASP A 62 -6.10 14.90 2.79
C ASP A 62 -7.17 14.28 1.87
N CYS A 63 -6.90 14.18 0.57
CA CYS A 63 -7.80 13.61 -0.44
C CYS A 63 -7.35 12.19 -0.85
N PRO A 64 -8.08 11.12 -0.50
CA PRO A 64 -7.71 9.74 -0.85
C PRO A 64 -7.55 9.52 -2.35
N TRP A 65 -8.44 10.10 -3.15
CA TRP A 65 -8.41 10.02 -4.61
C TRP A 65 -7.20 10.73 -5.22
N CYS A 66 -6.68 11.75 -4.53
CA CYS A 66 -5.55 12.53 -4.97
C CYS A 66 -4.24 11.83 -4.60
N VAL A 67 -4.17 11.18 -3.43
CA VAL A 67 -2.99 10.41 -2.97
C VAL A 67 -2.86 9.08 -3.70
N ALA A 68 -3.98 8.40 -4.01
CA ALA A 68 -3.97 7.04 -4.56
C ALA A 68 -3.13 6.87 -5.83
N PRO A 69 -3.18 7.76 -6.86
CA PRO A 69 -2.35 7.63 -8.04
C PRO A 69 -0.84 7.66 -7.74
N TYR A 70 -0.40 8.49 -6.79
CA TYR A 70 1.02 8.58 -6.42
C TYR A 70 1.50 7.28 -5.76
N VAL A 71 0.70 6.75 -4.83
CA VAL A 71 1.00 5.49 -4.15
C VAL A 71 0.97 4.32 -5.13
N ALA A 72 -0.03 4.27 -6.02
CA ALA A 72 -0.13 3.24 -7.06
C ALA A 72 1.06 3.26 -8.02
N ILE A 73 1.52 4.45 -8.44
CA ILE A 73 2.71 4.58 -9.29
C ILE A 73 3.96 4.04 -8.57
N ILE A 74 4.15 4.36 -7.28
CA ILE A 74 5.28 3.84 -6.51
C ILE A 74 5.24 2.32 -6.45
N ASP A 75 4.06 1.73 -6.20
CA ASP A 75 3.91 0.28 -6.14
C ASP A 75 4.16 -0.40 -7.50
N ILE A 76 3.62 0.16 -8.59
CA ILE A 76 3.86 -0.33 -9.96
C ILE A 76 5.34 -0.25 -10.31
N VAL A 77 6.01 0.86 -9.99
CA VAL A 77 7.44 1.03 -10.24
C VAL A 77 8.25 0.01 -9.43
N TRP A 78 7.88 -0.26 -8.18
CA TRP A 78 8.53 -1.29 -7.38
C TRP A 78 8.32 -2.70 -7.96
N ALA A 79 7.10 -3.05 -8.35
CA ALA A 79 6.79 -4.32 -9.02
C ALA A 79 7.63 -4.49 -10.29
N TRP A 80 7.64 -3.47 -11.15
CA TRP A 80 8.35 -3.46 -12.43
C TRP A 80 9.87 -3.55 -12.25
N SER A 81 10.43 -2.68 -11.40
CA SER A 81 11.89 -2.61 -11.19
C SER A 81 12.47 -3.84 -10.50
N SER A 82 11.67 -4.52 -9.67
CA SER A 82 12.10 -5.72 -8.96
C SER A 82 11.74 -7.02 -9.68
N GLY A 83 10.91 -6.98 -10.72
CA GLY A 83 10.44 -8.21 -11.36
C GLY A 83 9.54 -9.05 -10.45
N LEU A 84 8.69 -8.40 -9.63
CA LEU A 84 7.90 -9.06 -8.58
C LEU A 84 8.74 -9.90 -7.60
N HIS A 85 9.91 -9.37 -7.23
CA HIS A 85 10.80 -10.01 -6.25
C HIS A 85 10.10 -10.25 -4.91
N TRP A 86 10.63 -11.18 -4.10
CA TRP A 86 10.02 -11.55 -2.82
C TRP A 86 9.79 -10.37 -1.87
N SER A 87 10.60 -9.31 -1.97
CA SER A 87 10.46 -8.11 -1.15
C SER A 87 9.20 -7.31 -1.49
N TRP A 88 8.80 -7.26 -2.77
CA TRP A 88 7.54 -6.65 -3.21
C TRP A 88 6.35 -7.43 -2.64
N TRP A 89 6.39 -8.77 -2.74
CA TRP A 89 5.36 -9.63 -2.18
C TRP A 89 5.25 -9.48 -0.66
N LEU A 90 6.38 -9.50 0.05
CA LEU A 90 6.38 -9.37 1.49
C LEU A 90 5.72 -8.06 1.93
N GLY A 91 6.10 -6.93 1.32
CA GLY A 91 5.53 -5.63 1.64
C GLY A 91 4.03 -5.53 1.35
N ASN A 92 3.64 -5.89 0.12
CA ASN A 92 2.25 -5.73 -0.32
C ASN A 92 1.30 -6.76 0.29
N VAL A 93 1.71 -8.02 0.44
CA VAL A 93 0.89 -9.03 1.14
C VAL A 93 0.71 -8.65 2.61
N TRP A 94 1.78 -8.21 3.28
CA TRP A 94 1.67 -7.76 4.67
C TRP A 94 0.69 -6.60 4.81
N ALA A 95 0.79 -5.58 3.94
CA ALA A 95 -0.11 -4.44 3.96
C ALA A 95 -1.57 -4.85 3.65
N ALA A 96 -1.76 -5.70 2.64
CA ALA A 96 -3.09 -6.18 2.25
C ALA A 96 -3.75 -7.02 3.35
N VAL A 97 -3.02 -7.97 3.94
CA VAL A 97 -3.52 -8.81 5.03
C VAL A 97 -3.83 -7.96 6.26
N ALA A 98 -2.95 -7.02 6.63
CA ALA A 98 -3.20 -6.13 7.77
C ALA A 98 -4.45 -5.27 7.56
N TRP A 99 -4.71 -4.81 6.33
CA TRP A 99 -5.91 -4.05 6.00
C TRP A 99 -7.18 -4.89 6.11
N ILE A 100 -7.18 -6.09 5.51
CA ILE A 100 -8.32 -6.99 5.57
C ILE A 100 -8.61 -7.38 7.03
N ALA A 101 -7.58 -7.71 7.81
CA ALA A 101 -7.73 -8.05 9.22
C ALA A 101 -8.36 -6.89 10.01
N ALA A 102 -7.88 -5.67 9.84
CA ALA A 102 -8.45 -4.50 10.49
C ALA A 102 -9.91 -4.23 10.04
N TYR A 103 -10.19 -4.36 8.75
CA TYR A 103 -11.54 -4.19 8.21
C TYR A 103 -12.54 -5.20 8.81
N LEU A 104 -12.12 -6.46 8.94
CA LEU A 104 -12.93 -7.50 9.58
C LEU A 104 -13.16 -7.20 11.06
N CYS A 105 -12.12 -6.84 11.81
CA CYS A 105 -12.25 -6.50 13.23
C CYS A 105 -13.17 -5.29 13.49
N MET A 106 -13.10 -4.26 12.64
CA MET A 106 -13.96 -3.07 12.77
C MET A 106 -15.44 -3.39 12.52
N ARG A 107 -15.74 -4.41 11.71
CA ARG A 107 -17.12 -4.85 11.46
C ARG A 107 -17.74 -5.55 12.67
N ASP A 108 -16.92 -6.11 13.55
CA ASP A 108 -17.36 -6.80 14.77
C ASP A 108 -17.67 -5.84 15.93
N VAL A 109 -17.35 -4.54 15.78
CA VAL A 109 -17.68 -3.52 16.78
C VAL A 109 -19.14 -3.07 16.55
N PRO A 110 -20.06 -3.27 17.51
CA PRO A 110 -21.42 -2.77 17.39
C PRO A 110 -21.43 -1.24 17.29
N GLU A 111 -22.34 -0.70 16.46
CA GLU A 111 -22.56 0.76 16.39
C GLU A 111 -23.13 1.23 17.74
N ASP A 112 -22.44 2.20 18.37
CA ASP A 112 -22.87 2.86 19.61
C ASP A 112 -24.08 3.80 19.39
#